data_AF-A0A847FP01-F1
#
_entry.id   AF-A0A847FP01-F1
#
_cell.length_a   1.000
_cell.length_b   1.000
_cell.length_c   1.000
_cell.angle_alpha   90.00
_cell.angle_beta   90.00
_cell.angle_gamma   90.00
#
_symmetry.space_group_name_H-M   'P 1'
#
loop_
_entity.id
_entity.type
_entity.pdbx_description
1 polymer ?
#
loop_
_entity_poly.entity_id
_entity_poly.type
_entity_poly.pdbx_seq_one_letter_code
_entity_poly.pdbx_strand_id
1 'polypeptide(L)'
;MMGLSGDDGSLANPHGVPAHAGRGHGQISSQSEVNMSRKRMPLWLQGLAAVALILALGAGPGGVAAQPPGVDIRVNRVVASGLDRPVLVTHAGDGSGRLFVVEQGGLIRIVEDHALLPVPFLDLSQLVISGGEQGLLGLAFHPEYASNGYFYVNYTRVEDGATVVARYSVSAADPNVADPGSAVPILTVPQPAPNHNGGHLAFGPNDGYLYIGMGDGGGAGDPDENAQDVATLLGALLRLDVDGGTPYAIPADNPFAATAGADEIWDYGLRNPWRFSFDLDTGDLYIGDVGQAAWEEIDYHGAGTPGGVNFGWDCREGTHDYEFTAECAAATLT
;
A
#
# COMPACT_ATOMS: atom_id res chain seq x y z
N MET A 1 27.60 49.44 17.41
CA MET A 1 28.69 50.30 16.89
C MET A 1 29.38 49.53 15.77
N MET A 2 29.45 50.13 14.58
CA MET A 2 30.24 49.74 13.38
C MET A 2 29.85 48.39 12.74
N GLY A 3 29.31 48.26 11.52
CA GLY A 3 29.23 49.19 10.38
C GLY A 3 30.51 49.18 9.55
N LEU A 4 30.40 48.82 8.25
CA LEU A 4 31.20 49.15 7.03
C LEU A 4 31.17 47.93 6.09
N SER A 5 30.52 47.93 4.90
CA SER A 5 30.63 48.73 3.65
C SER A 5 31.13 47.79 2.53
N GLY A 6 30.38 47.54 1.44
CA GLY A 6 30.50 48.23 0.13
C GLY A 6 31.59 47.54 -0.72
N ASP A 7 31.54 47.31 -2.04
CA ASP A 7 30.72 47.78 -3.16
C ASP A 7 31.04 46.90 -4.39
N ASP A 8 30.07 46.85 -5.32
CA ASP A 8 30.14 46.97 -6.79
C ASP A 8 31.07 46.16 -7.72
N GLY A 9 30.51 45.82 -8.89
CA GLY A 9 31.29 45.70 -10.12
C GLY A 9 30.70 44.81 -11.22
N SER A 10 29.74 45.34 -11.99
CA SER A 10 29.33 44.80 -13.30
C SER A 10 30.47 44.86 -14.32
N LEU A 11 30.64 43.85 -15.19
CA LEU A 11 31.19 44.08 -16.55
C LEU A 11 30.66 43.05 -17.58
N ALA A 12 29.91 43.61 -18.52
CA ALA A 12 29.74 43.33 -19.94
C ALA A 12 30.43 42.12 -20.63
N ASN A 13 29.61 41.45 -21.44
CA ASN A 13 29.91 40.67 -22.65
C ASN A 13 30.52 41.59 -23.75
N PRO A 14 31.29 41.10 -24.76
CA PRO A 14 30.65 40.75 -26.04
C PRO A 14 31.41 39.72 -26.94
N HIS A 15 30.83 39.48 -28.11
CA HIS A 15 31.27 38.74 -29.33
C HIS A 15 30.66 37.33 -29.47
N GLY A 16 29.86 36.96 -30.48
CA GLY A 16 29.45 37.63 -31.72
C GLY A 16 29.74 36.77 -32.97
N VAL A 17 28.74 35.97 -33.42
CA VAL A 17 28.20 35.78 -34.82
C VAL A 17 29.24 35.36 -35.94
N PRO A 18 28.94 34.46 -36.92
CA PRO A 18 27.75 34.57 -37.75
C PRO A 18 27.04 33.34 -38.34
N ALA A 19 25.83 33.65 -38.78
CA ALA A 19 24.89 32.88 -39.57
C ALA A 19 25.28 32.77 -41.06
N HIS A 20 24.77 31.75 -41.73
CA HIS A 20 24.64 31.72 -43.18
C HIS A 20 23.19 31.40 -43.58
N ALA A 21 22.57 32.35 -44.27
CA ALA A 21 21.39 32.17 -45.11
C ALA A 21 21.79 32.47 -46.56
N GLY A 22 21.27 31.69 -47.51
CA GLY A 22 21.47 31.92 -48.94
C GLY A 22 20.54 31.05 -49.78
N ARG A 23 19.51 31.68 -50.34
CA ARG A 23 18.42 31.14 -51.16
C ARG A 23 18.88 30.56 -52.51
N GLY A 24 18.08 29.64 -53.06
CA GLY A 24 18.05 29.31 -54.48
C GLY A 24 16.71 28.73 -54.90
N HIS A 25 15.93 29.50 -55.67
CA HIS A 25 14.71 29.07 -56.35
C HIS A 25 15.02 28.08 -57.49
N GLY A 26 14.14 27.12 -57.71
CA GLY A 26 14.13 26.26 -58.91
C GLY A 26 12.84 25.45 -59.01
N GLN A 27 11.83 26.02 -59.67
CA GLN A 27 10.70 25.27 -60.24
C GLN A 27 11.22 24.34 -61.34
N ILE A 28 10.97 23.04 -61.23
CA ILE A 28 10.88 22.14 -62.38
C ILE A 28 9.66 21.24 -62.18
N SER A 29 8.67 21.49 -63.01
CA SER A 29 7.60 20.58 -63.39
C SER A 29 8.17 19.36 -64.14
N SER A 30 7.78 18.15 -63.74
CA SER A 30 7.55 17.09 -64.70
C SER A 30 6.53 16.11 -64.14
N GLN A 31 5.40 16.03 -64.82
CA GLN A 31 4.46 14.95 -64.69
C GLN A 31 5.15 13.64 -65.07
N SER A 32 4.93 12.59 -64.29
CA SER A 32 5.01 11.22 -64.77
C SER A 32 3.74 10.50 -64.32
N GLU A 33 2.85 10.35 -65.28
CA GLU A 33 1.67 9.50 -65.23
C GLU A 33 2.11 8.06 -64.90
N VAL A 34 1.60 7.50 -63.81
CA VAL A 34 1.57 6.04 -63.64
C VAL A 34 0.12 5.58 -63.78
N ASN A 35 -0.11 5.16 -65.01
CA ASN A 35 -1.23 4.43 -65.58
C ASN A 35 -1.98 3.53 -64.56
N MET A 36 -3.26 3.83 -64.32
CA MET A 36 -4.21 2.93 -63.67
C MET A 36 -4.44 1.70 -64.55
N SER A 37 -3.68 0.63 -64.30
CA SER A 37 -3.99 -0.68 -64.84
C SER A 37 -5.19 -1.27 -64.09
N ARG A 38 -6.29 -1.45 -64.83
CA ARG A 38 -7.50 -2.17 -64.43
C ARG A 38 -7.14 -3.59 -63.99
N LYS A 39 -6.94 -3.80 -62.69
CA LYS A 39 -7.00 -5.15 -62.10
C LYS A 39 -8.45 -5.45 -61.72
N ARG A 40 -8.95 -6.47 -62.41
CA ARG A 40 -10.30 -7.03 -62.30
C ARG A 40 -10.54 -7.51 -60.87
N MET A 41 -11.66 -7.09 -60.28
CA MET A 41 -12.20 -7.66 -59.04
C MET A 41 -12.46 -9.17 -59.22
N PRO A 42 -12.01 -10.04 -58.29
CA PRO A 42 -12.46 -11.42 -58.29
C PRO A 42 -13.90 -11.51 -57.77
N LEU A 43 -14.74 -12.17 -58.56
CA LEU A 43 -16.13 -12.50 -58.26
C LEU A 43 -16.24 -13.41 -57.04
N TRP A 44 -16.71 -12.86 -55.93
CA TRP A 44 -17.40 -13.60 -54.86
C TRP A 44 -18.25 -12.61 -54.07
N LEU A 45 -19.21 -12.02 -54.77
CA LEU A 45 -20.33 -11.28 -54.18
C LEU A 45 -21.63 -11.91 -54.69
N GLN A 46 -21.86 -13.18 -54.35
CA GLN A 46 -23.18 -13.81 -54.36
C GLN A 46 -23.22 -14.88 -53.25
N GLY A 47 -23.89 -14.52 -52.15
CA GLY A 47 -24.06 -15.40 -50.99
C GLY A 47 -24.75 -14.73 -49.80
N LEU A 48 -25.57 -13.70 -50.02
CA LEU A 48 -26.48 -13.14 -49.02
C LEU A 48 -27.85 -13.78 -49.22
N ALA A 49 -28.02 -15.00 -48.68
CA ALA A 49 -29.29 -15.59 -48.25
C ALA A 49 -29.02 -17.05 -47.83
N ALA A 50 -29.56 -17.45 -46.68
CA ALA A 50 -29.54 -18.81 -46.11
C ALA A 50 -28.33 -19.21 -45.24
N VAL A 51 -28.01 -18.41 -44.22
CA VAL A 51 -27.70 -18.95 -42.87
C VAL A 51 -28.37 -18.05 -41.83
N ALA A 52 -29.70 -18.00 -41.90
CA ALA A 52 -30.56 -17.39 -40.89
C ALA A 52 -31.61 -18.41 -40.45
N LEU A 53 -31.16 -19.63 -40.13
CA LEU A 53 -31.96 -20.63 -39.41
C LEU A 53 -31.04 -21.78 -38.96
N ILE A 54 -30.31 -21.58 -37.86
CA ILE A 54 -29.85 -22.54 -36.83
C ILE A 54 -28.95 -21.70 -35.91
N LEU A 55 -29.56 -20.95 -34.99
CA LEU A 55 -28.93 -20.41 -33.77
C LEU A 55 -30.06 -20.03 -32.78
N ALA A 56 -31.08 -20.88 -32.68
CA ALA A 56 -32.21 -20.69 -31.77
C ALA A 56 -32.52 -22.00 -31.04
N LEU A 57 -31.51 -22.57 -30.38
CA LEU A 57 -31.63 -23.64 -29.39
C LEU A 57 -30.32 -23.65 -28.59
N GLY A 58 -30.27 -22.93 -27.46
CA GLY A 58 -29.14 -22.99 -26.53
C GLY A 58 -28.88 -21.78 -25.64
N ALA A 59 -29.53 -20.63 -25.88
CA ALA A 59 -29.55 -19.55 -24.88
C ALA A 59 -30.57 -19.92 -23.79
N GLY A 60 -30.14 -20.71 -22.81
CA GLY A 60 -30.83 -20.72 -21.52
C GLY A 60 -30.90 -19.28 -20.99
N PRO A 61 -31.89 -18.92 -20.17
CA PRO A 61 -31.89 -17.62 -19.53
C PRO A 61 -30.58 -17.50 -18.75
N GLY A 62 -29.62 -16.76 -19.30
CA GLY A 62 -28.45 -16.32 -18.56
C GLY A 62 -29.02 -15.51 -17.42
N GLY A 63 -29.03 -16.11 -16.23
CA GLY A 63 -29.40 -15.41 -15.02
C GLY A 63 -28.48 -14.21 -14.94
N VAL A 64 -29.03 -13.02 -15.17
CA VAL A 64 -28.37 -11.79 -14.76
C VAL A 64 -28.20 -11.98 -13.27
N ALA A 65 -26.96 -12.21 -12.82
CA ALA A 65 -26.67 -12.25 -11.39
C ALA A 65 -27.30 -10.99 -10.80
N ALA A 66 -28.22 -11.18 -9.86
CA ALA A 66 -28.87 -10.06 -9.22
C ALA A 66 -27.76 -9.20 -8.62
N GLN A 67 -27.62 -7.98 -9.12
CA GLN A 67 -26.79 -6.98 -8.48
C GLN A 67 -27.24 -6.95 -7.01
N PRO A 68 -26.34 -7.09 -6.03
CA PRO A 68 -26.73 -6.98 -4.63
C PRO A 68 -27.53 -5.67 -4.48
N PRO A 69 -28.62 -5.68 -3.68
CA PRO A 69 -29.45 -4.50 -3.54
C PRO A 69 -28.55 -3.30 -3.25
N GLY A 70 -28.64 -2.27 -4.10
CA GLY A 70 -27.77 -1.11 -3.99
C GLY A 70 -27.85 -0.55 -2.58
N VAL A 71 -26.72 -0.56 -1.88
CA VAL A 71 -26.62 0.05 -0.55
C VAL A 71 -26.79 1.56 -0.76
N ASP A 72 -27.87 2.13 -0.21
CA ASP A 72 -28.07 3.59 -0.18
C ASP A 72 -27.09 4.19 0.84
N ILE A 73 -25.84 4.38 0.41
CA ILE A 73 -24.79 4.99 1.23
C ILE A 73 -25.06 6.49 1.30
N ARG A 74 -25.61 6.94 2.43
CA ARG A 74 -25.84 8.36 2.72
C ARG A 74 -24.79 8.92 3.66
N VAL A 75 -23.90 9.76 3.13
CA VAL A 75 -22.94 10.52 3.94
C VAL A 75 -23.63 11.79 4.45
N ASN A 76 -24.32 11.68 5.59
CA ASN A 76 -25.19 12.77 6.08
C ASN A 76 -24.58 13.67 7.16
N ARG A 77 -23.37 13.37 7.66
CA ARG A 77 -22.76 14.16 8.75
C ARG A 77 -21.24 14.15 8.70
N VAL A 78 -20.65 15.34 8.65
CA VAL A 78 -19.23 15.54 8.96
C VAL A 78 -19.04 15.32 10.47
N VAL A 79 -18.21 14.35 10.84
CA VAL A 79 -17.92 14.01 12.25
C VAL A 79 -16.90 14.96 12.85
N ALA A 80 -15.86 15.33 12.09
CA ALA A 80 -14.87 16.34 12.47
C ALA A 80 -14.21 16.95 11.21
N SER A 81 -13.55 18.09 11.37
CA SER A 81 -12.80 18.79 10.32
C SER A 81 -11.48 19.34 10.87
N GLY A 82 -10.57 19.75 9.99
CA GLY A 82 -9.25 20.28 10.40
C GLY A 82 -8.19 19.20 10.58
N LEU A 83 -8.44 18.01 10.05
CA LEU A 83 -7.45 16.95 9.91
C LEU A 83 -6.54 17.22 8.71
N ASP A 84 -5.27 16.87 8.81
CA ASP A 84 -4.28 16.97 7.74
C ASP A 84 -3.83 15.58 7.29
N ARG A 85 -4.12 15.23 6.03
CA ARG A 85 -3.78 13.92 5.41
C ARG A 85 -4.07 12.71 6.33
N PRO A 86 -5.33 12.50 6.77
CA PRO A 86 -5.67 11.35 7.61
C PRO A 86 -5.56 10.05 6.82
N VAL A 87 -4.90 9.03 7.39
CA VAL A 87 -4.66 7.73 6.74
C VAL A 87 -5.29 6.54 7.48
N LEU A 88 -5.67 6.73 8.75
CA LEU A 88 -6.35 5.70 9.55
C LEU A 88 -7.26 6.37 10.57
N VAL A 89 -8.40 5.73 10.86
CA VAL A 89 -9.23 6.02 12.03
C VAL A 89 -9.53 4.71 12.75
N THR A 90 -9.40 4.71 14.07
CA THR A 90 -9.67 3.53 14.91
C THR A 90 -10.16 3.95 16.29
N HIS A 91 -10.49 2.97 17.14
CA HIS A 91 -10.84 3.17 18.55
C HIS A 91 -9.90 2.37 19.46
N ALA A 92 -9.76 2.81 20.71
CA ALA A 92 -8.89 2.14 21.68
C ALA A 92 -9.52 0.93 22.38
N GLY A 93 -10.81 0.63 22.12
CA GLY A 93 -11.51 -0.50 22.75
C GLY A 93 -11.74 -0.33 24.26
N ASP A 94 -11.53 0.88 24.79
CA ASP A 94 -11.62 1.21 26.22
C ASP A 94 -13.02 1.69 26.66
N GLY A 95 -14.01 1.64 25.77
CA GLY A 95 -15.37 2.11 26.04
C GLY A 95 -15.53 3.63 26.14
N SER A 96 -14.47 4.42 25.90
CA SER A 96 -14.54 5.89 25.97
C SER A 96 -15.35 6.53 24.83
N GLY A 97 -15.46 5.84 23.69
CA GLY A 97 -16.07 6.39 22.47
C GLY A 97 -15.16 7.34 21.69
N ARG A 98 -13.90 7.52 22.12
CA ARG A 98 -12.91 8.32 21.39
C ARG A 98 -12.50 7.62 20.10
N LEU A 99 -12.39 8.41 19.03
CA LEU A 99 -11.79 7.99 17.78
C LEU A 99 -10.39 8.57 17.68
N PHE A 100 -9.42 7.73 17.32
CA PHE A 100 -8.04 8.10 17.09
C PHE A 100 -7.78 8.14 15.61
N VAL A 101 -7.34 9.31 15.12
CA VAL A 101 -7.07 9.54 13.70
C VAL A 101 -5.57 9.70 13.51
N VAL A 102 -4.99 8.88 12.64
CA VAL A 102 -3.59 8.98 12.24
C VAL A 102 -3.48 9.95 11.08
N GLU A 103 -2.68 11.00 11.27
CA GLU A 103 -2.28 11.94 10.22
C GLU A 103 -0.90 11.55 9.71
N GLN A 104 -0.74 11.46 8.38
CA GLN A 104 0.48 10.94 7.74
C GLN A 104 1.75 11.67 8.19
N GLY A 105 1.65 12.95 8.54
CA GLY A 105 2.75 13.78 9.02
C GLY A 105 3.28 13.45 10.42
N GLY A 106 2.77 12.41 11.08
CA GLY A 106 3.28 11.95 12.38
C GLY A 106 2.42 12.32 13.58
N LEU A 107 1.17 12.75 13.39
CA LEU A 107 0.28 13.07 14.51
C LEU A 107 -0.78 11.98 14.68
N ILE A 108 -1.07 11.65 15.94
CA ILE A 108 -2.29 10.93 16.32
C ILE A 108 -3.23 11.94 16.95
N ARG A 109 -4.43 12.10 16.39
CA ARG A 109 -5.45 13.06 16.82
C ARG A 109 -6.60 12.33 17.50
N ILE A 110 -7.28 13.01 18.41
CA ILE A 110 -8.52 12.49 19.02
C ILE A 110 -9.71 13.27 18.48
N VAL A 111 -10.73 12.52 18.07
CA VAL A 111 -12.08 13.02 17.87
C VAL A 111 -12.96 12.46 18.97
N GLU A 112 -13.59 13.35 19.73
CA GLU A 112 -14.49 13.06 20.83
C GLU A 112 -15.70 13.98 20.71
N ASP A 113 -16.91 13.46 20.96
CA ASP A 113 -18.16 14.22 20.86
C ASP A 113 -18.36 14.98 19.52
N HIS A 114 -17.88 14.41 18.42
CA HIS A 114 -17.89 15.03 17.07
C HIS A 114 -17.05 16.31 16.98
N ALA A 115 -15.99 16.43 17.78
CA ALA A 115 -15.04 17.52 17.74
C ALA A 115 -13.60 16.99 17.74
N LEU A 116 -12.76 17.62 16.93
CA LEU A 116 -11.31 17.38 16.95
C LEU A 116 -10.72 18.07 18.18
N LEU A 117 -10.04 17.32 19.04
CA LEU A 117 -9.35 17.89 20.19
C LEU A 117 -8.17 18.76 19.74
N PRO A 118 -7.87 19.86 20.45
CA PRO A 118 -6.82 20.79 20.04
C PRO A 118 -5.40 20.24 20.24
N VAL A 119 -5.22 19.35 21.23
CA VAL A 119 -3.94 18.70 21.53
C VAL A 119 -3.95 17.31 20.87
N PRO A 120 -2.91 16.94 20.11
CA PRO A 120 -2.80 15.57 19.59
C PRO A 120 -2.58 14.59 20.74
N PHE A 121 -3.03 13.34 20.57
CA PHE A 121 -2.70 12.24 21.46
C PHE A 121 -1.19 11.98 21.48
N LEU A 122 -0.55 11.98 20.31
CA LEU A 122 0.89 11.80 20.17
C LEU A 122 1.40 12.62 18.98
N ASP A 123 2.59 13.22 19.13
CA ASP A 123 3.30 13.93 18.07
C ASP A 123 4.67 13.27 17.83
N LEU A 124 4.81 12.62 16.68
CA LEU A 124 6.03 11.99 16.16
C LEU A 124 6.58 12.73 14.95
N SER A 125 6.11 13.96 14.66
CA SER A 125 6.49 14.69 13.43
C SER A 125 7.99 14.90 13.26
N GLN A 126 8.76 14.88 14.35
CA GLN A 126 10.22 15.00 14.31
C GLN A 126 10.95 13.67 14.01
N LEU A 127 10.27 12.53 14.12
CA LEU A 127 10.82 11.20 13.84
C LEU A 127 10.37 10.65 12.47
N VAL A 128 9.37 11.28 11.86
CA VAL A 128 8.66 10.76 10.69
C VAL A 128 9.07 11.53 9.44
N ILE A 129 9.52 10.82 8.40
CA ILE A 129 9.48 11.35 7.04
C ILE A 129 8.11 11.02 6.43
N SER A 130 7.51 11.99 5.74
CA SER A 130 6.16 11.83 5.17
C SER A 130 6.08 12.36 3.74
N GLY A 131 5.18 11.75 2.96
CA GLY A 131 4.98 12.04 1.54
C GLY A 131 4.91 10.77 0.71
N GLY A 132 4.16 10.78 -0.39
CA GLY A 132 3.85 9.55 -1.12
C GLY A 132 3.22 8.52 -0.18
N GLU A 133 3.87 7.36 -0.06
CA GLU A 133 3.47 6.25 0.81
C GLU A 133 4.21 6.25 2.16
N GLN A 134 5.17 7.16 2.38
CA GLN A 134 5.88 7.32 3.65
C GLN A 134 5.05 8.14 4.65
N GLY A 135 5.21 7.86 5.94
CA GLY A 135 4.59 8.64 7.01
C GLY A 135 4.39 7.83 8.28
N LEU A 136 3.50 8.32 9.15
CA LEU A 136 2.88 7.50 10.19
C LEU A 136 1.68 6.79 9.57
N LEU A 137 1.74 5.46 9.47
CA LEU A 137 0.86 4.66 8.62
C LEU A 137 -0.06 3.72 9.40
N GLY A 138 0.39 3.28 10.59
CA GLY A 138 -0.32 2.30 11.41
C GLY A 138 -0.50 2.75 12.86
N LEU A 139 -1.63 2.36 13.44
CA LEU A 139 -1.95 2.47 14.86
C LEU A 139 -2.80 1.26 15.29
N ALA A 140 -2.33 0.51 16.27
CA ALA A 140 -3.09 -0.55 16.92
C ALA A 140 -3.01 -0.39 18.44
N PHE A 141 -4.16 -0.42 19.11
CA PHE A 141 -4.21 -0.47 20.57
C PHE A 141 -4.10 -1.91 21.04
N HIS A 142 -3.37 -2.13 22.14
CA HIS A 142 -3.29 -3.45 22.76
C HIS A 142 -4.70 -3.94 23.14
N PRO A 143 -5.02 -5.24 23.04
CA PRO A 143 -6.33 -5.77 23.46
C PRO A 143 -6.66 -5.43 24.92
N GLU A 144 -5.63 -5.30 25.76
CA GLU A 144 -5.73 -4.87 27.16
C GLU A 144 -5.43 -3.37 27.39
N TYR A 145 -5.59 -2.51 26.38
CA TYR A 145 -5.25 -1.08 26.50
C TYR A 145 -5.90 -0.38 27.70
N ALA A 146 -7.13 -0.75 28.05
CA ALA A 146 -7.83 -0.19 29.21
C ALA A 146 -7.12 -0.45 30.55
N SER A 147 -6.30 -1.51 30.65
CA SER A 147 -5.54 -1.85 31.85
C SER A 147 -4.06 -1.49 31.75
N ASN A 148 -3.43 -1.69 30.58
CA ASN A 148 -1.99 -1.53 30.40
C ASN A 148 -1.58 -0.22 29.70
N GLY A 149 -2.51 0.44 29.00
CA GLY A 149 -2.27 1.70 28.30
C GLY A 149 -1.36 1.59 27.08
N TYR A 150 -1.06 0.40 26.57
CA TYR A 150 -0.13 0.19 25.47
C TYR A 150 -0.78 0.27 24.08
N PHE A 151 -0.08 0.90 23.16
CA PHE A 151 -0.44 0.95 21.74
C PHE A 151 0.82 0.93 20.89
N TYR A 152 0.64 0.60 19.61
CA TYR A 152 1.70 0.35 18.65
C TYR A 152 1.51 1.24 17.45
N VAL A 153 2.62 1.79 16.95
CA VAL A 153 2.67 2.62 15.75
C VAL A 153 3.59 2.02 14.71
N ASN A 154 3.29 2.26 13.44
CA ASN A 154 4.18 1.96 12.31
C ASN A 154 4.44 3.26 11.55
N TYR A 155 5.71 3.65 11.40
CA TYR A 155 6.09 4.85 10.68
C TYR A 155 7.40 4.73 9.90
N THR A 156 7.54 5.56 8.88
CA THR A 156 8.78 5.73 8.12
C THR A 156 9.70 6.73 8.84
N ARG A 157 10.89 6.29 9.22
CA ARG A 157 11.84 7.05 10.03
C ARG A 157 12.59 8.11 9.22
N VAL A 158 12.75 9.30 9.79
CA VAL A 158 13.35 10.46 9.10
C VAL A 158 14.83 10.31 8.77
N GLU A 159 15.59 9.57 9.59
CA GLU A 159 17.04 9.46 9.43
C GLU A 159 17.46 8.67 8.19
N ASP A 160 16.73 7.62 7.84
CA ASP A 160 17.15 6.63 6.84
C ASP A 160 15.99 6.03 6.02
N GLY A 161 14.75 6.42 6.27
CA GLY A 161 13.58 5.88 5.58
C GLY A 161 13.16 4.48 6.03
N ALA A 162 13.78 3.91 7.07
CA ALA A 162 13.40 2.60 7.58
C ALA A 162 11.97 2.61 8.16
N THR A 163 11.25 1.51 7.99
CA THR A 163 9.98 1.29 8.70
C THR A 163 10.28 0.93 10.15
N VAL A 164 9.66 1.65 11.08
CA VAL A 164 9.76 1.40 12.52
C VAL A 164 8.40 1.01 13.06
N VAL A 165 8.34 -0.14 13.72
CA VAL A 165 7.22 -0.51 14.58
C VAL A 165 7.64 -0.28 16.03
N ALA A 166 6.87 0.50 16.78
CA ALA A 166 7.21 0.84 18.16
C ALA A 166 5.98 0.81 19.05
N ARG A 167 6.16 0.36 20.29
CA ARG A 167 5.17 0.46 21.37
C ARG A 167 5.34 1.79 22.11
N TYR A 168 4.23 2.40 22.46
CA TYR A 168 4.13 3.55 23.37
C TYR A 168 3.08 3.26 24.44
N SER A 169 3.07 4.07 25.50
CA SER A 169 2.04 4.05 26.53
C SER A 169 1.32 5.39 26.64
N VAL A 170 0.03 5.34 26.96
CA VAL A 170 -0.74 6.51 27.39
C VAL A 170 -0.10 7.17 28.63
N SER A 171 -0.23 8.48 28.76
CA SER A 171 0.19 9.20 29.96
C SER A 171 -0.60 8.74 31.18
N ALA A 172 0.09 8.52 32.29
CA ALA A 172 -0.55 8.23 33.57
C ALA A 172 -1.37 9.42 34.13
N ALA A 173 -1.13 10.63 33.64
CA ALA A 173 -1.78 11.85 34.12
C ALA A 173 -2.96 12.30 33.26
N ASP A 174 -2.99 11.95 31.98
CA ASP A 174 -4.01 12.38 31.03
C ASP A 174 -4.30 11.28 30.00
N PRO A 175 -5.50 10.68 29.99
CA PRO A 175 -5.83 9.63 29.03
C PRO A 175 -5.86 10.11 27.58
N ASN A 176 -5.95 11.43 27.34
CA ASN A 176 -5.97 12.04 26.01
C ASN A 176 -4.58 12.38 25.46
N VAL A 177 -3.51 12.02 26.18
CA VAL A 177 -2.13 12.26 25.77
C VAL A 177 -1.30 11.01 26.00
N ALA A 178 -0.45 10.64 25.04
CA ALA A 178 0.56 9.60 25.19
C ALA A 178 1.86 10.16 25.76
N ASP A 179 2.66 9.30 26.41
CA ASP A 179 4.01 9.65 26.83
C ASP A 179 5.00 9.44 25.66
N PRO A 180 5.52 10.50 25.02
CA PRO A 180 6.50 10.34 23.93
C PRO A 180 7.82 9.72 24.39
N GLY A 181 8.13 9.75 25.69
CA GLY A 181 9.32 9.12 26.27
C GLY A 181 9.18 7.62 26.53
N SER A 182 7.99 7.05 26.34
CA SER A 182 7.69 5.64 26.62
C SER A 182 8.07 4.66 25.49
N ALA A 183 8.63 5.17 24.40
CA ALA A 183 8.90 4.41 23.19
C ALA A 183 9.74 3.14 23.46
N VAL A 184 9.23 1.99 23.01
CA VAL A 184 9.98 0.74 22.91
C VAL A 184 9.97 0.29 21.45
N PRO A 185 11.11 0.34 20.75
CA PRO A 185 11.22 -0.21 19.40
C PRO A 185 10.92 -1.72 19.40
N ILE A 186 10.01 -2.14 18.51
CA ILE A 186 9.65 -3.55 18.28
C ILE A 186 10.39 -4.07 17.06
N LEU A 187 10.26 -3.39 15.92
CA LEU A 187 10.99 -3.70 14.68
C LEU A 187 11.58 -2.44 14.06
N THR A 188 12.68 -2.61 13.32
CA THR A 188 13.24 -1.62 12.40
C THR A 188 13.65 -2.35 11.13
N VAL A 189 12.96 -2.05 10.03
CA VAL A 189 13.13 -2.73 8.74
C VAL A 189 13.62 -1.70 7.72
N PRO A 190 14.86 -1.84 7.19
CA PRO A 190 15.32 -1.02 6.09
C PRO A 190 14.37 -1.11 4.88
N GLN A 191 14.14 0.02 4.22
CA GLN A 191 13.27 0.10 3.04
C GLN A 191 14.14 0.49 1.83
N PRO A 192 14.18 -0.31 0.75
CA PRO A 192 14.99 0.01 -0.43
C PRO A 192 14.43 1.19 -1.22
N ALA A 193 13.12 1.45 -1.17
CA ALA A 193 12.47 2.57 -1.83
C ALA A 193 11.46 3.31 -0.91
N PRO A 194 11.03 4.54 -1.29
CA PRO A 194 10.07 5.33 -0.51
C PRO A 194 8.60 4.95 -0.76
N ASN A 195 8.34 3.80 -1.37
CA ASN A 195 7.01 3.27 -1.65
C ASN A 195 6.94 1.78 -1.32
N HIS A 196 5.72 1.26 -1.25
CA HIS A 196 5.35 -0.07 -0.78
C HIS A 196 5.80 -0.34 0.65
N ASN A 197 5.52 0.63 1.53
CA ASN A 197 5.88 0.52 2.93
C ASN A 197 4.85 -0.29 3.75
N GLY A 198 3.68 -0.62 3.18
CA GLY A 198 2.56 -1.25 3.87
C GLY A 198 2.11 -0.41 5.06
N GLY A 199 2.25 -0.98 6.26
CA GLY A 199 2.21 -0.20 7.49
C GLY A 199 0.95 -0.38 8.33
N HIS A 200 0.00 -1.22 7.92
CA HIS A 200 -1.13 -1.54 8.79
C HIS A 200 -0.71 -2.42 9.97
N LEU A 201 -1.39 -2.21 11.10
CA LEU A 201 -1.21 -2.94 12.34
C LEU A 201 -2.58 -3.36 12.84
N ALA A 202 -2.74 -4.62 13.24
CA ALA A 202 -3.92 -5.08 13.95
C ALA A 202 -3.57 -6.21 14.92
N PHE A 203 -4.36 -6.37 15.97
CA PHE A 203 -4.28 -7.53 16.83
C PHE A 203 -5.24 -8.61 16.33
N GLY A 204 -4.74 -9.85 16.23
CA GLY A 204 -5.57 -10.99 15.88
C GLY A 204 -6.62 -11.23 16.98
N PRO A 205 -7.91 -11.38 16.64
CA PRO A 205 -8.98 -11.47 17.64
C PRO A 205 -8.96 -12.81 18.41
N ASN A 206 -8.39 -13.85 17.81
CA ASN A 206 -8.38 -15.21 18.38
C ASN A 206 -7.12 -15.53 19.16
N ASP A 207 -5.98 -14.97 18.74
CA ASP A 207 -4.66 -15.29 19.28
C ASP A 207 -4.05 -14.14 20.10
N GLY A 208 -4.52 -12.90 19.92
CA GLY A 208 -3.99 -11.71 20.59
C GLY A 208 -2.62 -11.27 20.08
N TYR A 209 -2.15 -11.82 18.94
CA TYR A 209 -0.85 -11.46 18.38
C TYR A 209 -0.91 -10.19 17.54
N LEU A 210 0.21 -9.48 17.44
CA LEU A 210 0.33 -8.28 16.60
C LEU A 210 0.65 -8.70 15.17
N TYR A 211 -0.24 -8.38 14.24
CA TYR A 211 -0.05 -8.54 12.80
C TYR A 211 0.42 -7.24 12.17
N ILE A 212 1.37 -7.32 11.23
CA ILE A 212 2.05 -6.17 10.62
C ILE A 212 2.14 -6.38 9.12
N GLY A 213 1.51 -5.51 8.33
CA GLY A 213 1.65 -5.53 6.87
C GLY A 213 2.94 -4.84 6.45
N MET A 214 3.82 -5.54 5.74
CA MET A 214 5.07 -5.03 5.19
C MET A 214 5.07 -5.21 3.68
N GLY A 215 5.18 -4.12 2.92
CA GLY A 215 5.30 -4.23 1.46
C GLY A 215 6.68 -4.71 1.03
N ASP A 216 6.82 -5.00 -0.25
CA ASP A 216 8.02 -5.55 -0.92
C ASP A 216 9.21 -4.58 -0.93
N GLY A 217 9.03 -3.35 -0.43
CA GLY A 217 10.08 -2.34 -0.38
C GLY A 217 10.16 -1.45 -1.62
N GLY A 218 9.29 -1.65 -2.61
CA GLY A 218 9.04 -0.72 -3.68
C GLY A 218 9.76 -1.02 -4.98
N GLY A 219 9.39 -0.26 -6.01
CA GLY A 219 9.81 -0.51 -7.39
C GLY A 219 8.73 -1.20 -8.20
N ALA A 220 8.92 -1.25 -9.52
CA ALA A 220 7.97 -1.90 -10.41
C ALA A 220 8.42 -3.36 -10.64
N GLY A 221 7.54 -4.32 -10.33
CA GLY A 221 7.85 -5.75 -10.42
C GLY A 221 8.98 -6.15 -9.48
N ASP A 222 8.80 -5.85 -8.19
CA ASP A 222 9.68 -6.28 -7.08
C ASP A 222 11.16 -6.47 -7.45
N PRO A 223 11.89 -5.38 -7.78
CA PRO A 223 13.23 -5.47 -8.37
C PRO A 223 14.29 -6.10 -7.45
N ASP A 224 14.01 -6.19 -6.15
CA ASP A 224 14.85 -6.82 -5.14
C ASP A 224 14.37 -8.24 -4.79
N GLU A 225 13.29 -8.73 -5.42
CA GLU A 225 12.72 -10.07 -5.28
C GLU A 225 12.30 -10.41 -3.85
N ASN A 226 11.86 -9.40 -3.09
CA ASN A 226 11.59 -9.51 -1.67
C ASN A 226 10.34 -10.34 -1.35
N ALA A 227 9.31 -10.28 -2.19
CA ALA A 227 8.02 -10.89 -1.90
C ALA A 227 8.07 -12.42 -1.92
N GLN A 228 8.97 -13.02 -2.71
CA GLN A 228 9.21 -14.46 -2.71
C GLN A 228 10.38 -14.90 -1.81
N ASP A 229 11.17 -13.96 -1.28
CA ASP A 229 12.27 -14.26 -0.35
C ASP A 229 11.79 -14.34 1.11
N VAL A 230 11.58 -15.56 1.58
CA VAL A 230 11.17 -15.83 2.96
C VAL A 230 12.24 -15.49 4.01
N ALA A 231 13.45 -15.05 3.63
CA ALA A 231 14.48 -14.59 4.56
C ALA A 231 14.40 -13.09 4.88
N THR A 232 13.59 -12.31 4.15
CA THR A 232 13.35 -10.89 4.43
C THR A 232 12.00 -10.68 5.11
N LEU A 233 11.84 -9.54 5.79
CA LEU A 233 10.56 -9.15 6.40
C LEU A 233 9.65 -8.39 5.43
N LEU A 234 10.14 -8.09 4.22
CA LEU A 234 9.44 -7.36 3.18
C LEU A 234 8.51 -8.29 2.38
N GLY A 235 7.49 -7.73 1.75
CA GLY A 235 6.51 -8.45 0.94
C GLY A 235 5.73 -9.52 1.71
N ALA A 236 5.45 -9.23 2.99
CA ALA A 236 4.97 -10.20 3.96
C ALA A 236 3.95 -9.60 4.94
N LEU A 237 3.12 -10.48 5.48
CA LEU A 237 2.36 -10.24 6.70
C LEU A 237 3.13 -10.88 7.86
N LEU A 238 3.56 -10.07 8.81
CA LEU A 238 4.29 -10.53 10.00
C LEU A 238 3.32 -10.76 11.16
N ARG A 239 3.70 -11.62 12.10
CA ARG A 239 2.92 -11.95 13.31
C ARG A 239 3.82 -12.15 14.52
N LEU A 240 3.63 -11.33 15.55
CA LEU A 240 4.50 -11.27 16.74
C LEU A 240 3.70 -11.47 18.04
N ASP A 241 4.33 -12.12 19.02
CA ASP A 241 3.87 -12.14 20.41
C ASP A 241 4.52 -11.00 21.20
N VAL A 242 3.81 -9.90 21.37
CA VAL A 242 4.31 -8.71 22.08
C VAL A 242 4.22 -8.82 23.61
N ASP A 243 3.57 -9.86 24.12
CA ASP A 243 3.45 -10.15 25.57
C ASP A 243 4.42 -11.26 26.02
N GLY A 244 4.88 -12.10 25.09
CA GLY A 244 5.72 -13.27 25.35
C GLY A 244 7.21 -13.00 25.55
N GLY A 245 7.68 -11.75 25.42
CA GLY A 245 9.11 -11.45 25.47
C GLY A 245 9.46 -9.97 25.60
N THR A 246 10.74 -9.65 25.45
CA THR A 246 11.22 -8.26 25.40
C THR A 246 12.26 -8.16 24.27
N PRO A 247 12.00 -7.42 23.18
CA PRO A 247 10.80 -6.61 22.92
C PRO A 247 9.55 -7.40 22.46
N TYR A 248 9.70 -8.64 22.01
CA TYR A 248 8.63 -9.56 21.62
C TYR A 248 9.16 -11.01 21.68
N ALA A 249 8.28 -11.98 21.43
CA ALA A 249 8.60 -13.37 21.15
C ALA A 249 8.00 -13.80 19.80
N ILE A 250 8.52 -14.89 19.25
CA ILE A 250 7.99 -15.53 18.05
C ILE A 250 6.91 -16.54 18.48
N PRO A 251 5.66 -16.44 17.97
CA PRO A 251 4.68 -17.49 18.16
C PRO A 251 5.20 -18.83 17.64
N ALA A 252 5.10 -19.89 18.44
CA ALA A 252 5.72 -21.18 18.12
C ALA A 252 5.12 -21.88 16.88
N ASP A 253 3.93 -21.46 16.47
CA ASP A 253 3.20 -21.92 15.29
C ASP A 253 3.36 -20.99 14.08
N ASN A 254 4.22 -19.96 14.13
CA ASN A 254 4.65 -19.27 12.92
C ASN A 254 5.34 -20.28 11.98
N PRO A 255 5.07 -20.21 10.66
CA PRO A 255 5.53 -21.21 9.69
C PRO A 255 7.05 -21.38 9.63
N PHE A 256 7.79 -20.31 9.92
CA PHE A 256 9.25 -20.30 9.82
C PHE A 256 9.98 -20.42 11.16
N ALA A 257 9.28 -20.41 12.30
CA ALA A 257 9.88 -20.38 13.66
C ALA A 257 10.85 -21.54 13.99
N ALA A 258 10.79 -22.64 13.23
CA ALA A 258 11.68 -23.79 13.38
C ALA A 258 12.23 -24.29 12.03
N THR A 259 12.11 -23.50 10.97
CA THR A 259 12.58 -23.84 9.63
C THR A 259 13.39 -22.67 9.04
N ALA A 260 13.83 -22.76 7.79
CA ALA A 260 14.61 -21.67 7.18
C ALA A 260 13.66 -20.57 6.70
N GLY A 261 13.91 -19.34 7.14
CA GLY A 261 13.12 -18.15 6.83
C GLY A 261 13.24 -17.14 7.99
N ALA A 262 12.57 -16.00 7.87
CA ALA A 262 12.40 -15.06 8.97
C ALA A 262 11.25 -15.54 9.86
N ASP A 263 11.56 -15.75 11.14
CA ASP A 263 10.66 -16.32 12.14
C ASP A 263 9.37 -15.50 12.34
N GLU A 264 9.41 -14.20 12.03
CA GLU A 264 8.29 -13.26 12.14
C GLU A 264 7.22 -13.43 11.07
N ILE A 265 7.53 -14.05 9.92
CA ILE A 265 6.60 -14.14 8.79
C ILE A 265 5.42 -15.05 9.16
N TRP A 266 4.21 -14.54 8.96
CA TRP A 266 2.98 -15.33 8.94
C TRP A 266 2.63 -15.76 7.52
N ASP A 267 2.54 -14.81 6.58
CA ASP A 267 2.29 -15.07 5.16
C ASP A 267 3.21 -14.18 4.29
N TYR A 268 3.42 -14.55 3.03
CA TYR A 268 4.35 -13.88 2.12
C TYR A 268 3.81 -13.84 0.69
N GLY A 269 4.59 -13.28 -0.24
CA GLY A 269 4.15 -13.08 -1.62
C GLY A 269 3.16 -11.94 -1.75
N LEU A 270 3.30 -10.90 -0.93
CA LEU A 270 2.48 -9.68 -0.96
C LEU A 270 3.28 -8.52 -1.56
N ARG A 271 2.60 -7.59 -2.22
CA ARG A 271 3.22 -6.41 -2.84
C ARG A 271 3.28 -5.23 -1.88
N ASN A 272 2.13 -4.77 -1.43
CA ASN A 272 1.96 -3.63 -0.55
C ASN A 272 0.65 -3.80 0.24
N PRO A 273 0.63 -4.66 1.27
CA PRO A 273 -0.55 -4.97 2.09
C PRO A 273 -0.95 -3.74 2.92
N TRP A 274 -1.67 -2.83 2.27
CA TRP A 274 -1.91 -1.48 2.77
C TRP A 274 -2.90 -1.47 3.93
N ARG A 275 -3.96 -2.29 3.88
CA ARG A 275 -4.94 -2.47 4.96
C ARG A 275 -5.39 -3.92 5.01
N PHE A 276 -5.60 -4.44 6.19
CA PHE A 276 -6.19 -5.76 6.39
C PHE A 276 -7.14 -5.73 7.59
N SER A 277 -8.03 -6.69 7.68
CA SER A 277 -8.98 -6.80 8.77
C SER A 277 -9.35 -8.25 9.04
N PHE A 278 -9.57 -8.56 10.32
CA PHE A 278 -10.18 -9.80 10.71
C PHE A 278 -11.71 -9.67 10.73
N ASP A 279 -12.39 -10.66 10.19
CA ASP A 279 -13.79 -10.91 10.50
C ASP A 279 -13.88 -11.30 11.99
N LEU A 280 -14.65 -10.55 12.78
CA LEU A 280 -14.73 -10.75 14.22
C LEU A 280 -15.58 -11.95 14.64
N ASP A 281 -16.43 -12.46 13.75
CA ASP A 281 -17.28 -13.62 14.02
C ASP A 281 -16.56 -14.92 13.67
N THR A 282 -15.81 -14.95 12.56
CA THR A 282 -15.11 -16.15 12.08
C THR A 282 -13.62 -16.17 12.42
N GLY A 283 -12.99 -15.00 12.54
CA GLY A 283 -11.54 -14.85 12.63
C GLY A 283 -10.84 -14.89 11.28
N ASP A 284 -11.58 -14.90 10.16
CA ASP A 284 -10.99 -14.90 8.82
C ASP A 284 -10.26 -13.58 8.57
N LEU A 285 -9.10 -13.65 7.94
CA LEU A 285 -8.28 -12.49 7.62
C LEU A 285 -8.46 -12.12 6.14
N TYR A 286 -8.76 -10.85 5.90
CA TYR A 286 -8.84 -10.26 4.57
C TYR A 286 -7.78 -9.17 4.42
N ILE A 287 -6.98 -9.25 3.36
CA ILE A 287 -5.84 -8.34 3.13
C ILE A 287 -6.13 -7.58 1.84
N GLY A 288 -6.18 -6.26 1.92
CA GLY A 288 -6.16 -5.40 0.74
C GLY A 288 -4.71 -5.15 0.32
N ASP A 289 -4.29 -5.86 -0.73
CA ASP A 289 -2.96 -5.75 -1.29
C ASP A 289 -2.97 -4.91 -2.58
N VAL A 290 -2.09 -3.91 -2.65
CA VAL A 290 -2.07 -2.95 -3.75
C VAL A 290 -1.27 -3.53 -4.90
N GLY A 291 -1.90 -3.71 -6.06
CA GLY A 291 -1.26 -4.28 -7.24
C GLY A 291 -0.36 -3.31 -8.01
N GLN A 292 0.28 -3.82 -9.06
CA GLN A 292 1.28 -3.09 -9.84
C GLN A 292 0.68 -2.17 -10.89
N ALA A 293 -0.38 -2.62 -11.59
CA ALA A 293 -0.99 -1.83 -12.65
C ALA A 293 -2.40 -2.27 -13.05
N ALA A 294 -2.67 -3.58 -13.11
CA ALA A 294 -3.85 -4.11 -13.78
C ALA A 294 -4.91 -4.63 -12.81
N TRP A 295 -4.49 -5.15 -11.66
CA TRP A 295 -5.37 -5.80 -10.70
C TRP A 295 -5.04 -5.34 -9.29
N GLU A 296 -6.07 -4.96 -8.53
CA GLU A 296 -5.96 -4.78 -7.08
C GLU A 296 -6.52 -6.04 -6.42
N GLU A 297 -6.01 -6.39 -5.24
CA GLU A 297 -6.27 -7.69 -4.64
C GLU A 297 -6.95 -7.55 -3.28
N ILE A 298 -7.88 -8.47 -3.04
CA ILE A 298 -8.37 -8.79 -1.70
C ILE A 298 -8.03 -10.24 -1.47
N ASP A 299 -6.96 -10.47 -0.72
CA ASP A 299 -6.53 -11.80 -0.33
C ASP A 299 -7.30 -12.28 0.89
N TYR A 300 -7.40 -13.60 0.99
CA TYR A 300 -8.16 -14.27 2.02
C TYR A 300 -7.30 -15.35 2.67
N HIS A 301 -7.20 -15.28 3.99
CA HIS A 301 -6.63 -16.32 4.84
C HIS A 301 -7.72 -16.79 5.80
N GLY A 302 -8.11 -18.07 5.69
CA GLY A 302 -9.19 -18.63 6.51
C GLY A 302 -8.79 -18.87 7.97
N ALA A 303 -9.68 -18.58 8.90
CA ALA A 303 -9.41 -18.83 10.31
C ALA A 303 -9.06 -20.31 10.57
N GLY A 304 -7.97 -20.54 11.30
CA GLY A 304 -7.51 -21.88 11.66
C GLY A 304 -6.78 -22.64 10.55
N THR A 305 -6.47 -22.01 9.41
CA THR A 305 -5.45 -22.54 8.49
C THR A 305 -4.04 -22.21 9.01
N PRO A 306 -3.04 -23.08 8.78
CA PRO A 306 -1.65 -22.74 9.08
C PRO A 306 -1.18 -21.54 8.26
N GLY A 307 -0.25 -20.76 8.82
CA GLY A 307 0.49 -19.73 8.09
C GLY A 307 1.42 -20.31 7.04
N GLY A 308 2.05 -19.41 6.30
CA GLY A 308 2.96 -19.68 5.21
C GLY A 308 2.25 -19.65 3.87
N VAL A 309 1.10 -18.97 3.80
CA VAL A 309 0.39 -18.75 2.54
C VAL A 309 1.26 -17.85 1.66
N ASN A 310 1.46 -18.30 0.41
CA ASN A 310 2.10 -17.50 -0.63
C ASN A 310 1.02 -16.88 -1.51
N PHE A 311 0.84 -15.56 -1.41
CA PHE A 311 -0.12 -14.81 -2.23
C PHE A 311 0.38 -14.53 -3.65
N GLY A 312 1.64 -14.85 -3.93
CA GLY A 312 2.15 -15.04 -5.27
C GLY A 312 2.79 -13.83 -5.92
N TRP A 313 2.77 -12.64 -5.33
CA TRP A 313 3.54 -11.50 -5.84
C TRP A 313 5.06 -11.79 -5.73
N ASP A 314 5.87 -11.50 -6.74
CA ASP A 314 5.54 -10.81 -8.00
C ASP A 314 5.24 -11.74 -9.18
N CYS A 315 5.23 -13.05 -8.97
CA CYS A 315 4.81 -14.02 -9.98
C CYS A 315 3.37 -13.79 -10.47
N ARG A 316 2.50 -13.27 -9.61
CA ARG A 316 1.09 -13.03 -9.90
C ARG A 316 0.63 -11.67 -9.40
N GLU A 317 -0.34 -11.11 -10.14
CA GLU A 317 -1.20 -10.00 -9.72
C GLU A 317 -2.62 -10.59 -9.62
N GLY A 318 -2.95 -11.10 -8.44
CA GLY A 318 -4.14 -11.85 -8.09
C GLY A 318 -4.10 -13.22 -8.73
N THR A 319 -5.11 -13.52 -9.54
CA THR A 319 -5.15 -14.80 -10.28
C THR A 319 -4.47 -14.73 -11.64
N HIS A 320 -3.79 -13.63 -11.96
CA HIS A 320 -3.17 -13.39 -13.27
C HIS A 320 -1.67 -13.50 -13.18
N ASP A 321 -1.05 -14.09 -14.20
CA ASP A 321 0.42 -14.13 -14.29
C ASP A 321 0.96 -12.72 -14.55
N TYR A 322 1.97 -12.31 -13.80
CA TYR A 322 2.68 -11.04 -13.98
C TYR A 322 4.09 -11.30 -14.54
N GLU A 323 4.89 -12.07 -13.81
CA GLU A 323 6.22 -12.52 -14.21
C GLU A 323 6.17 -13.90 -14.88
N PHE A 324 7.00 -14.09 -15.91
CA PHE A 324 7.10 -15.34 -16.67
C PHE A 324 8.49 -15.97 -16.52
N THR A 325 8.96 -16.11 -15.28
CA THR A 325 10.22 -16.78 -14.94
C THR A 325 10.00 -18.28 -14.65
N ALA A 326 11.11 -19.03 -14.61
CA ALA A 326 11.05 -20.45 -14.26
C ALA A 326 10.68 -20.67 -12.78
N GLU A 327 11.04 -19.72 -11.90
CA GLU A 327 10.67 -19.71 -10.49
C GLU A 327 9.16 -19.47 -10.34
N CYS A 328 8.60 -18.50 -11.07
CA CYS A 328 7.16 -18.24 -11.07
C CYS A 328 6.31 -19.35 -11.67
N ALA A 329 6.84 -20.13 -12.61
CA ALA A 329 6.18 -21.33 -13.10
C ALA A 329 6.10 -22.46 -12.05
N ALA A 330 6.95 -22.42 -11.03
CA ALA A 330 6.97 -23.37 -9.92
C ALA A 330 6.22 -22.85 -8.68
N ALA A 331 6.04 -21.53 -8.55
CA ALA A 331 5.28 -20.91 -7.49
C ALA A 331 3.81 -21.36 -7.56
N THR A 332 3.37 -22.06 -6.52
CA THR A 332 1.97 -22.49 -6.37
C THR A 332 1.31 -21.51 -5.41
N LEU A 333 0.24 -20.85 -5.84
CA LEU A 333 -0.67 -20.17 -4.89
C LEU A 333 -1.21 -21.24 -3.94
N THR A 334 -1.00 -21.08 -2.64
CA THR A 334 -1.36 -22.07 -1.61
C THR A 334 -2.55 -21.64 -0.80
#